data_AF-A0A954UXC7-F1
#
_entry.id   AF-A0A954UXC7-F1
#
_cell.length_a   1.000
_cell.length_b   1.000
_cell.length_c   1.000
_cell.angle_alpha   90.00
_cell.angle_beta   90.00
_cell.angle_gamma   90.00
#
_symmetry.space_group_name_H-M   'P 1'
#
loop_
_entity.id
_entity.type
_entity.pdbx_description
1 polymer ?
#
loop_
_entity_poly.entity_id
_entity_poly.type
_entity_poly.pdbx_seq_one_letter_code
_entity_poly.pdbx_strand_id
1 'polypeptide(L)'
;AAMRAMQAEDFDDAIAFLYGYLLLALDQSRLIHLQKGKTNRMYLLELGSLVPLRQNVEVAMLIFEASYFGKHRVTREQFLAVWQQLESFHQMLQAASAVPHQRPTTHAHAKLAIGLLLTVTCLAASGCGPWLADDLSYGAVTSPDANRSLNGLGLHRKLWEASGAKCLTPQRLSPKLNHVDVIVLVGQTFEPPGIVARQWLENWLADGKGRTLIYFGRDFNADIFYRQQTLARLSSADHRRGEELIAIRQADELRSRLQQLPEPIFCDWFYADVHRSYRDYQKFEGPWTEGGENLDWLLGGWPVGMALQPPDSQVWKRRLLKLPQPSTPNGLRAVPTRGSANPTMRPSRWTPKEFGSEDARRSAIENPLDSEVLLAANDDTPLVFRLTSARLGDGQILVVANGFPLLNGSLITPLGGEIGEQLIEACQPAQRVALLAFDQRGLTISETAESDQSGAGLEMLTVWPLSAITMPAALLGIIACAAWWPILGRPQTLDKRSVSDFGLHVEAIGSLMMETRDSAYATQTTQEYFHKVRGEAPPAWLSNPAGGE
;
A
#
# COMPACT_ATOMS: atom_id res chain seq x y z
N ALA A 1 9.49 53.91 32.36
CA ALA A 1 9.83 54.65 31.12
C ALA A 1 8.63 55.49 30.67
N ALA A 2 7.47 54.88 30.40
CA ALA A 2 6.24 55.59 30.00
C ALA A 2 5.86 56.79 30.89
N MET A 3 5.89 56.64 32.22
CA MET A 3 5.56 57.74 33.15
C MET A 3 6.54 58.93 33.07
N ARG A 4 7.82 58.68 32.76
CA ARG A 4 8.83 59.74 32.59
C ARG A 4 8.65 60.47 31.25
N ALA A 5 8.33 59.74 30.18
CA ALA A 5 8.02 60.33 28.87
C ALA A 5 6.73 61.17 28.92
N MET A 6 5.69 60.70 29.64
CA MET A 6 4.47 61.45 29.90
C MET A 6 4.73 62.78 30.63
N GLN A 7 5.61 62.80 31.63
CA GLN A 7 5.98 64.02 32.37
C GLN A 7 6.78 65.02 31.52
N ALA A 8 7.46 64.55 30.48
CA ALA A 8 8.17 65.36 29.51
C ALA A 8 7.29 65.79 28.31
N GLU A 9 5.98 65.50 28.37
CA GLU A 9 5.00 65.74 27.31
C GLU A 9 5.30 65.05 25.96
N ASP A 10 6.13 63.99 25.98
CA ASP A 10 6.43 63.16 24.82
C ASP A 10 5.52 61.93 24.80
N PHE A 11 4.34 62.10 24.20
CA PHE A 11 3.28 61.08 24.20
C PHE A 11 3.48 59.96 23.17
N ASP A 12 4.30 60.20 22.14
CA ASP A 12 4.62 59.20 21.11
C ASP A 12 5.55 58.11 21.70
N ASP A 13 6.59 58.53 22.42
CA ASP A 13 7.44 57.59 23.14
C ASP A 13 6.71 57.00 24.36
N ALA A 14 5.84 57.77 25.03
CA ALA A 14 5.07 57.28 26.16
C ALA A 14 4.13 56.12 25.77
N ILE A 15 3.45 56.19 24.60
CA ILE A 15 2.57 55.11 24.15
C ILE A 15 3.36 53.85 23.77
N ALA A 16 4.54 54.00 23.16
CA ALA A 16 5.40 52.87 22.81
C ALA A 16 5.87 52.11 24.05
N PHE A 17 6.30 52.84 25.10
CA PHE A 17 6.67 52.23 26.37
C PHE A 17 5.48 51.62 27.11
N LEU A 18 4.30 52.24 27.05
CA LEU A 18 3.10 51.72 27.68
C LEU A 18 2.65 50.41 27.02
N TYR A 19 2.58 50.37 25.69
CA TYR A 19 2.17 49.18 24.96
C TYR A 19 3.17 48.02 25.14
N GLY A 20 4.48 48.32 25.11
CA GLY A 20 5.51 47.34 25.44
C GLY A 20 5.39 46.77 26.85
N TYR A 21 5.02 47.61 27.84
CA TYR A 21 4.74 47.15 29.20
C TYR A 21 3.53 46.21 29.27
N LEU A 22 2.43 46.54 28.59
CA LEU A 22 1.23 45.70 28.56
C LEU A 22 1.54 44.29 28.02
N LEU A 23 2.31 44.20 26.93
CA LEU A 23 2.71 42.91 26.36
C LEU A 23 3.59 42.10 27.31
N LEU A 24 4.55 42.73 27.98
CA LEU A 24 5.41 42.05 28.97
C LEU A 24 4.61 41.55 30.17
N ALA A 25 3.66 42.33 30.67
CA ALA A 25 2.81 41.94 31.78
C ALA A 25 1.92 40.72 31.42
N LEU A 26 1.37 40.69 30.21
CA LEU A 26 0.57 39.56 29.72
C LEU A 26 1.40 38.29 29.54
N ASP A 27 2.63 38.41 29.04
CA ASP A 27 3.56 37.28 28.86
C ASP A 27 4.00 36.70 30.22
N GLN A 28 4.30 37.56 31.21
CA GLN A 28 4.61 37.13 32.57
C GLN A 28 3.44 36.40 33.24
N SER A 29 2.21 36.83 32.98
CA SER A 29 0.99 36.13 33.42
C SER A 29 0.62 34.92 32.55
N ARG A 30 1.45 34.55 31.57
CA ARG A 30 1.25 33.42 30.63
C ARG A 30 -0.04 33.50 29.81
N LEU A 31 -0.56 34.71 29.59
CA LEU A 31 -1.77 34.94 28.79
C LEU A 31 -1.46 35.10 27.30
N ILE A 32 -0.25 35.52 26.96
CA ILE A 32 0.30 35.55 25.60
C ILE A 32 1.72 34.98 25.61
N HIS A 33 2.28 34.69 24.43
CA HIS A 33 3.68 34.29 24.29
C HIS A 33 4.45 35.24 23.36
N LEU A 34 5.33 36.06 23.94
CA LEU A 34 6.10 37.08 23.24
C LEU A 34 7.24 36.45 22.40
N GLN A 35 7.21 36.63 21.08
CA GLN A 35 8.18 36.02 20.17
C GLN A 35 8.54 36.95 18.99
N LYS A 36 9.82 36.96 18.61
CA LYS A 36 10.31 37.74 17.47
C LYS A 36 9.61 37.29 16.18
N GLY A 37 9.00 38.24 15.47
CA GLY A 37 8.28 38.00 14.21
C GLY A 37 6.76 37.85 14.34
N LYS A 38 6.19 37.81 15.55
CA LYS A 38 4.73 37.91 15.75
C LYS A 38 4.26 39.36 15.63
N THR A 39 3.08 39.56 15.04
CA THR A 39 2.46 40.89 14.90
C THR A 39 1.61 41.24 16.12
N ASN A 40 1.36 42.54 16.36
CA ASN A 40 0.53 43.01 17.47
C ASN A 40 -0.88 42.40 17.47
N ARG A 41 -1.49 42.23 16.29
CA ARG A 41 -2.79 41.59 16.14
C ARG A 41 -2.79 40.10 16.50
N MET A 42 -1.65 39.41 16.33
CA MET A 42 -1.52 38.01 16.78
C MET A 42 -1.57 37.92 18.31
N TYR A 43 -0.99 38.88 19.03
CA TYR A 43 -1.09 38.93 20.50
C TYR A 43 -2.52 39.18 20.99
N LEU A 44 -3.30 40.02 20.29
CA LEU A 44 -4.72 40.21 20.61
C LEU A 44 -5.56 38.94 20.37
N LEU A 45 -5.20 38.13 19.37
CA LEU A 45 -5.89 36.86 19.11
C LEU A 45 -5.60 35.83 20.20
N GLU A 46 -4.39 35.83 20.78
CA GLU A 46 -4.02 34.93 21.88
C GLU A 46 -4.83 35.20 23.16
N LEU A 47 -5.24 36.44 23.39
CA LEU A 47 -6.13 36.80 24.51
C LEU A 47 -7.55 36.22 24.40
N GLY A 48 -7.93 35.73 23.22
CA GLY A 48 -9.08 34.84 23.02
C GLY A 48 -10.39 35.33 23.67
N SER A 49 -10.88 34.56 24.64
CA SER A 49 -12.17 34.75 25.34
C SER A 49 -12.12 35.73 26.52
N LEU A 50 -10.96 36.31 26.85
CA LEU A 50 -10.82 37.34 27.90
C LEU A 50 -11.21 38.71 27.33
N VAL A 51 -12.48 38.85 26.93
CA VAL A 51 -13.00 40.00 26.17
C VAL A 51 -12.67 41.36 26.83
N PRO A 52 -12.84 41.56 28.16
CA PRO A 52 -12.52 42.83 28.78
C PRO A 52 -11.03 43.19 28.71
N LEU A 53 -10.15 42.20 28.89
CA LEU A 53 -8.70 42.38 28.84
C LEU A 53 -8.22 42.63 27.41
N ARG A 54 -8.80 41.92 26.43
CA ARG A 54 -8.51 42.11 25.01
C ARG A 54 -8.89 43.51 24.54
N GLN A 55 -10.07 44.01 24.91
CA GLN A 55 -10.52 45.35 24.52
C GLN A 55 -9.62 46.45 25.06
N ASN A 56 -9.17 46.33 26.31
CA ASN A 56 -8.26 47.28 26.95
C ASN A 56 -6.91 47.35 26.21
N VAL A 57 -6.34 46.19 25.87
CA VAL A 57 -5.07 46.09 25.13
C VAL A 57 -5.21 46.53 23.67
N GLU A 58 -6.37 46.29 23.05
CA GLU A 58 -6.65 46.67 21.66
C GLU A 58 -6.68 48.19 21.46
N VAL A 59 -7.26 48.94 22.40
CA VAL A 59 -7.25 50.41 22.34
C VAL A 59 -5.82 50.96 22.40
N ALA A 60 -4.99 50.43 23.30
CA ALA A 60 -3.58 50.81 23.40
C ALA A 60 -2.79 50.45 22.13
N MET A 61 -3.05 49.25 21.57
CA MET A 61 -2.42 48.79 20.33
C MET A 61 -2.72 49.71 19.16
N LEU A 62 -3.98 50.11 18.96
CA LEU A 62 -4.37 50.94 17.81
C LEU A 62 -3.70 52.31 17.85
N ILE A 63 -3.61 52.93 19.03
CA ILE A 63 -2.95 54.23 19.20
C ILE A 63 -1.44 54.09 19.00
N PHE A 64 -0.84 53.01 19.51
CA PHE A 64 0.56 52.68 19.24
C PHE A 64 0.83 52.48 17.75
N GLU A 65 0.02 51.68 17.04
CA GLU A 65 0.22 51.40 15.62
C GLU A 65 0.10 52.68 14.77
N ALA A 66 -0.87 53.55 15.10
CA ALA A 66 -1.05 54.83 14.43
C ALA A 66 0.14 55.78 14.63
N SER A 67 0.75 55.80 15.82
CA SER A 67 1.93 56.63 16.10
C SER A 67 3.22 56.03 15.54
N TYR A 68 3.52 54.78 15.87
CA TYR A 68 4.80 54.14 15.57
C TYR A 68 4.94 53.75 14.09
N PHE A 69 3.87 53.27 13.45
CA PHE A 69 3.89 52.91 12.02
C PHE A 69 3.26 53.99 11.13
N GLY A 70 2.21 54.65 11.62
CA GLY A 70 1.48 55.69 10.88
C GLY A 70 2.06 57.10 10.99
N LYS A 71 3.02 57.35 11.90
CA LYS A 71 3.61 58.67 12.20
C LYS A 71 2.57 59.74 12.62
N HIS A 72 1.43 59.32 13.17
CA HIS A 72 0.44 60.24 13.72
C HIS A 72 0.82 60.63 15.15
N ARG A 73 0.82 61.94 15.46
CA ARG A 73 1.12 62.40 16.82
C ARG A 73 0.02 61.98 17.80
N VAL A 74 0.40 61.37 18.90
CA VAL A 74 -0.53 61.04 19.99
C VAL A 74 -0.87 62.31 20.78
N THR A 75 -2.15 62.61 20.91
CA THR A 75 -2.59 63.73 21.75
C THR A 75 -2.59 63.34 23.22
N ARG A 76 -2.41 64.33 24.10
CA ARG A 76 -2.47 64.14 25.55
C ARG A 76 -3.76 63.43 26.00
N GLU A 77 -4.89 63.78 25.39
CA GLU A 77 -6.18 63.17 25.71
C GLU A 77 -6.24 61.69 25.34
N GLN A 78 -5.73 61.33 24.15
CA GLN A 78 -5.66 59.93 23.69
C GLN A 78 -4.77 59.09 24.60
N PHE A 79 -3.60 59.61 24.99
CA PHE A 79 -2.70 58.88 25.89
C PHE A 79 -3.31 58.72 27.29
N LEU A 80 -3.87 59.79 27.86
CA LEU A 80 -4.48 59.74 29.20
C LEU A 80 -5.68 58.79 29.24
N ALA A 81 -6.47 58.69 28.16
CA ALA A 81 -7.58 57.76 28.08
C ALA A 81 -7.14 56.29 28.19
N VAL A 82 -5.97 55.93 27.64
CA VAL A 82 -5.38 54.59 27.79
C VAL A 82 -4.71 54.43 29.16
N TRP A 83 -4.02 55.47 29.62
CA TRP A 83 -3.31 55.46 30.90
C TRP A 83 -4.24 55.26 32.10
N GLN A 84 -5.43 55.87 32.09
CA GLN A 84 -6.44 55.71 33.12
C GLN A 84 -6.99 54.26 33.21
N GLN A 85 -6.90 53.50 32.12
CA GLN A 85 -7.36 52.11 32.07
C GLN A 85 -6.33 51.11 32.62
N LEU A 86 -5.14 51.57 33.01
CA LEU A 86 -4.04 50.72 33.47
C LEU A 86 -4.34 50.03 34.80
N GLU A 87 -5.08 50.68 35.71
CA GLU A 87 -5.49 50.08 36.98
C GLU A 87 -6.53 48.98 36.76
N SER A 88 -7.52 49.23 35.89
CA SER A 88 -8.49 48.21 35.47
C SER A 88 -7.80 47.04 34.75
N PHE A 89 -6.78 47.32 33.93
CA PHE A 89 -5.95 46.29 33.30
C PHE A 89 -5.29 45.36 34.33
N HIS A 90 -4.67 45.90 35.38
CA HIS A 90 -4.07 45.07 36.43
C HIS A 90 -5.10 44.26 37.22
N GLN A 91 -6.27 44.83 37.52
CA GLN A 91 -7.36 44.09 38.18
C GLN A 91 -7.86 42.92 37.33
N MET A 92 -8.03 43.14 36.02
CA MET A 92 -8.42 42.10 35.07
C MET A 92 -7.33 41.03 34.91
N LEU A 93 -6.06 41.43 34.90
CA LEU A 93 -4.91 40.54 34.83
C LEU A 93 -4.83 39.63 36.06
N GLN A 94 -5.00 40.19 37.25
CA GLN A 94 -5.03 39.44 38.51
C GLN A 94 -6.22 38.46 38.55
N ALA A 95 -7.42 38.92 38.16
CA ALA A 95 -8.61 38.07 38.08
C ALA A 95 -8.44 36.91 37.09
N ALA A 96 -7.80 37.13 35.95
CA ALA A 96 -7.52 36.10 34.95
C ALA A 96 -6.46 35.08 35.44
N SER A 97 -5.50 35.52 36.26
CA SER A 97 -4.44 34.66 36.81
C SER A 97 -4.87 33.86 38.06
N ALA A 98 -5.95 34.25 38.74
CA ALA A 98 -6.44 33.62 39.98
C ALA A 98 -7.35 32.39 39.76
N VAL A 99 -7.76 32.11 38.52
CA VAL A 99 -8.56 30.93 38.19
C VAL A 99 -7.61 29.75 37.88
N PRO A 100 -7.57 28.68 38.69
CA PRO A 100 -6.79 27.50 38.34
C PRO A 100 -7.31 26.93 37.02
N HIS A 101 -6.42 26.64 36.08
CA HIS A 101 -6.74 26.10 34.76
C HIS A 101 -7.56 24.79 34.82
N GLN A 102 -8.87 24.91 35.01
CA GLN A 102 -9.86 23.94 34.59
C GLN A 102 -10.17 24.24 33.14
N ARG A 103 -9.77 23.32 32.25
CA ARG A 103 -10.14 23.35 30.84
C ARG A 103 -11.67 23.43 30.73
N PRO A 104 -12.25 24.46 30.08
CA PRO A 104 -13.68 24.53 29.91
C PRO A 104 -14.12 23.51 28.86
N THR A 105 -14.83 22.49 29.33
CA THR A 105 -15.71 21.63 28.56
C THR A 105 -16.95 22.43 28.15
N THR A 106 -17.05 22.81 26.87
CA THR A 106 -18.32 23.03 26.13
C THR A 106 -18.05 23.41 24.67
N HIS A 107 -17.65 22.42 23.87
CA HIS A 107 -17.97 22.30 22.44
C HIS A 107 -17.91 20.82 22.03
N ALA A 108 -18.55 19.97 22.85
CA ALA A 108 -18.45 18.52 22.84
C ALA A 108 -19.20 17.80 21.70
N HIS A 109 -19.92 18.50 20.81
CA HIS A 109 -20.64 17.82 19.71
C HIS A 109 -20.20 18.20 18.29
N ALA A 110 -19.57 19.35 18.05
CA ALA A 110 -19.12 19.72 16.69
C ALA A 110 -17.65 19.36 16.41
N LYS A 111 -16.76 19.46 17.41
CA LYS A 111 -15.33 19.15 17.23
C LYS A 111 -14.99 17.67 17.41
N LEU A 112 -15.84 16.90 18.09
CA LEU A 112 -15.70 15.44 18.22
C LEU A 112 -16.09 14.74 16.90
N ALA A 113 -17.08 15.27 16.17
CA ALA A 113 -17.45 14.75 14.85
C ALA A 113 -16.39 15.05 13.77
N ILE A 114 -15.85 16.28 13.74
CA ILE A 114 -14.83 16.67 12.74
C ILE A 114 -13.45 16.07 13.10
N GLY A 115 -13.14 15.96 14.40
CA GLY A 115 -11.96 15.29 14.91
C GLY A 115 -11.96 13.80 14.58
N LEU A 116 -13.06 13.07 14.85
CA LEU A 116 -13.20 11.65 14.53
C LEU A 116 -13.18 11.39 13.01
N LEU A 117 -13.75 12.30 12.21
CA LEU A 117 -13.71 12.18 10.74
C LEU A 117 -12.28 12.38 10.20
N LEU A 118 -11.52 13.35 10.74
CA LEU A 118 -10.13 13.59 10.31
C LEU A 118 -9.14 12.55 10.86
N THR A 119 -9.32 12.01 12.08
CA THR A 119 -8.47 10.90 12.55
C THR A 119 -8.81 9.58 11.86
N VAL A 120 -10.07 9.28 11.56
CA VAL A 120 -10.42 8.11 10.72
C VAL A 120 -9.83 8.27 9.32
N THR A 121 -9.81 9.48 8.76
CA THR A 121 -9.21 9.74 7.44
C THR A 121 -7.67 9.72 7.47
N CYS A 122 -7.02 10.21 8.54
CA CYS A 122 -5.56 10.15 8.68
C CYS A 122 -5.03 8.76 9.07
N LEU A 123 -5.78 7.99 9.87
CA LEU A 123 -5.49 6.57 10.14
C LEU A 123 -5.75 5.69 8.92
N ALA A 124 -6.66 6.10 8.02
CA ALA A 124 -6.89 5.41 6.74
C ALA A 124 -5.87 5.76 5.65
N ALA A 125 -5.12 6.86 5.74
CA ALA A 125 -4.29 7.35 4.63
C ALA A 125 -2.76 7.29 4.82
N SER A 126 -2.21 7.02 6.01
CA SER A 126 -0.74 7.03 6.15
C SER A 126 -0.19 6.13 7.24
N GLY A 127 -0.69 4.89 7.28
CA GLY A 127 0.19 3.78 7.60
C GLY A 127 1.27 3.70 6.52
N CYS A 128 2.39 4.42 6.69
CA CYS A 128 3.66 4.01 6.10
C CYS A 128 4.08 2.73 6.83
N GLY A 129 3.41 1.62 6.50
CA GLY A 129 3.98 0.30 6.69
C GLY A 129 5.29 0.27 5.90
N PRO A 130 6.32 -0.45 6.40
CA PRO A 130 7.60 -0.48 5.75
C PRO A 130 7.37 -0.92 4.29
N TRP A 131 7.82 -0.08 3.35
CA TRP A 131 7.93 -0.36 1.92
C TRP A 131 9.04 -1.41 1.70
N LEU A 132 8.89 -2.55 2.38
CA LEU A 132 9.76 -3.71 2.40
C LEU A 132 8.88 -4.86 1.92
N ALA A 133 8.92 -5.07 0.61
CA ALA A 133 8.62 -6.32 -0.07
C ALA A 133 7.33 -7.06 0.37
N ASP A 134 6.22 -6.69 -0.27
CA ASP A 134 5.37 -7.64 -0.99
C ASP A 134 5.24 -9.04 -0.36
N ASP A 135 4.31 -9.17 0.60
CA ASP A 135 3.63 -10.43 0.92
C ASP A 135 2.60 -10.69 -0.19
N LEU A 136 3.09 -10.78 -1.43
CA LEU A 136 2.25 -11.00 -2.61
C LEU A 136 1.76 -12.45 -2.59
N SER A 137 0.43 -12.58 -2.48
CA SER A 137 -0.26 -13.85 -2.30
C SER A 137 0.15 -14.88 -3.36
N TYR A 138 0.51 -16.08 -2.89
CA TYR A 138 0.77 -17.20 -3.79
C TYR A 138 -0.53 -17.62 -4.47
N GLY A 139 -0.47 -17.93 -5.77
CA GLY A 139 -1.63 -18.41 -6.51
C GLY A 139 -2.71 -17.34 -6.66
N ALA A 140 -2.32 -16.06 -6.69
CA ALA A 140 -3.26 -14.96 -6.86
C ALA A 140 -3.90 -14.99 -8.26
N VAL A 141 -5.23 -15.12 -8.32
CA VAL A 141 -6.01 -15.15 -9.57
C VAL A 141 -6.76 -13.85 -9.85
N THR A 142 -7.00 -13.02 -8.81
CA THR A 142 -7.69 -11.72 -8.93
C THR A 142 -6.73 -10.53 -8.89
N SER A 143 -7.09 -9.44 -9.57
CA SER A 143 -6.35 -8.17 -9.50
C SER A 143 -6.49 -7.49 -8.13
N PRO A 144 -5.50 -6.71 -7.68
CA PRO A 144 -4.25 -6.36 -8.40
C PRO A 144 -3.16 -7.44 -8.31
N ASP A 145 -3.24 -8.33 -7.33
CA ASP A 145 -2.17 -9.27 -6.98
C ASP A 145 -1.83 -10.25 -8.10
N ALA A 146 -2.83 -10.71 -8.86
CA ALA A 146 -2.60 -11.61 -10.00
C ALA A 146 -1.58 -11.06 -11.00
N ASN A 147 -1.50 -9.73 -11.17
CA ASN A 147 -0.59 -9.08 -12.12
C ASN A 147 0.68 -8.54 -11.47
N ARG A 148 0.67 -8.26 -10.15
CA ARG A 148 1.83 -7.69 -9.43
C ARG A 148 2.71 -8.78 -8.82
N SER A 149 2.12 -9.88 -8.37
CA SER A 149 2.80 -11.01 -7.75
C SER A 149 3.60 -11.80 -8.76
N LEU A 150 4.87 -12.09 -8.45
CA LEU A 150 5.62 -13.14 -9.15
C LEU A 150 4.95 -14.50 -8.96
N ASN A 151 4.26 -14.70 -7.82
CA ASN A 151 3.45 -15.89 -7.54
C ASN A 151 1.99 -15.76 -8.02
N GLY A 152 1.65 -14.77 -8.83
CA GLY A 152 0.32 -14.61 -9.41
C GLY A 152 0.15 -15.39 -10.72
N LEU A 153 -1.09 -15.51 -11.20
CA LEU A 153 -1.44 -16.17 -12.48
C LEU A 153 -1.83 -15.20 -13.60
N GLY A 154 -1.52 -13.90 -13.46
CA GLY A 154 -1.92 -12.86 -14.42
C GLY A 154 -1.37 -13.10 -15.84
N LEU A 155 -0.12 -13.57 -15.98
CA LEU A 155 0.47 -13.90 -17.28
C LEU A 155 -0.11 -15.19 -17.86
N HIS A 156 -0.31 -16.23 -17.03
CA HIS A 156 -0.92 -17.47 -17.50
C HIS A 156 -2.38 -17.25 -17.96
N ARG A 157 -3.13 -16.40 -17.25
CA ARG A 157 -4.45 -15.94 -17.71
C ARG A 157 -4.38 -15.26 -19.09
N LYS A 158 -3.36 -14.45 -19.35
CA LYS A 158 -3.16 -13.82 -20.67
C LYS A 158 -2.85 -14.84 -21.76
N LEU A 159 -2.18 -15.94 -21.45
CA LEU A 159 -1.97 -17.03 -22.42
C LEU A 159 -3.29 -17.68 -22.84
N TRP A 160 -4.20 -17.94 -21.89
CA TRP A 160 -5.55 -18.40 -22.20
C TRP A 160 -6.35 -17.39 -23.03
N GLU A 161 -6.28 -16.10 -22.68
CA GLU A 161 -6.94 -15.04 -23.45
C GLU A 161 -6.36 -14.94 -24.88
N ALA A 162 -5.05 -15.14 -25.04
CA ALA A 162 -4.38 -15.18 -26.34
C ALA A 162 -4.77 -16.41 -27.17
N SER A 163 -5.07 -17.55 -26.53
CA SER A 163 -5.61 -18.74 -27.21
C SER A 163 -7.10 -18.59 -27.57
N GLY A 164 -7.72 -17.43 -27.31
CA GLY A 164 -9.12 -17.13 -27.62
C GLY A 164 -10.12 -17.51 -26.53
N ALA A 165 -9.66 -17.99 -25.37
CA ALA A 165 -10.53 -18.36 -24.27
C ALA A 165 -10.95 -17.15 -23.41
N LYS A 166 -12.18 -17.15 -22.91
CA LYS A 166 -12.67 -16.18 -21.93
C LYS A 166 -12.36 -16.66 -20.52
N CYS A 167 -11.56 -15.87 -19.80
CA CYS A 167 -11.17 -16.17 -18.42
C CYS A 167 -12.11 -15.56 -17.39
N LEU A 168 -12.47 -16.34 -16.37
CA LEU A 168 -13.27 -15.96 -15.22
C LEU A 168 -12.48 -16.24 -13.94
N THR A 169 -12.70 -15.46 -12.88
CA THR A 169 -12.02 -15.65 -11.58
C THR A 169 -13.05 -15.80 -10.45
N PRO A 170 -13.77 -16.93 -10.37
CA PRO A 170 -14.76 -17.15 -9.32
C PRO A 170 -14.09 -17.31 -7.96
N GLN A 171 -14.84 -17.05 -6.89
CA GLN A 171 -14.39 -17.23 -5.50
C GLN A 171 -14.94 -18.50 -4.84
N ARG A 172 -15.84 -19.21 -5.53
CA ARG A 172 -16.57 -20.38 -5.01
C ARG A 172 -16.95 -21.34 -6.12
N LEU A 173 -17.15 -22.61 -5.74
CA LEU A 173 -17.74 -23.62 -6.59
C LEU A 173 -19.26 -23.44 -6.59
N SER A 174 -19.84 -23.16 -7.76
CA SER A 174 -21.28 -22.92 -7.91
C SER A 174 -21.76 -23.30 -9.31
N PRO A 175 -23.09 -23.43 -9.53
CA PRO A 175 -23.63 -23.77 -10.85
C PRO A 175 -23.22 -22.83 -11.99
N LYS A 176 -22.70 -21.62 -11.72
CA LYS A 176 -22.15 -20.74 -12.78
C LYS A 176 -20.99 -21.36 -13.54
N LEU A 177 -20.25 -22.28 -12.90
CA LEU A 177 -19.15 -23.01 -13.51
C LEU A 177 -19.62 -24.07 -14.51
N ASN A 178 -20.91 -24.38 -14.60
CA ASN A 178 -21.44 -25.35 -15.58
C ASN A 178 -21.23 -24.91 -17.04
N HIS A 179 -21.00 -23.61 -17.28
CA HIS A 179 -20.71 -23.08 -18.61
C HIS A 179 -19.22 -22.95 -18.89
N VAL A 180 -18.36 -23.51 -18.05
CA VAL A 180 -16.90 -23.46 -18.19
C VAL A 180 -16.41 -24.80 -18.72
N ASP A 181 -15.39 -24.77 -19.57
CA ASP A 181 -14.77 -25.95 -20.17
C ASP A 181 -13.58 -26.42 -19.32
N VAL A 182 -12.82 -25.46 -18.78
CA VAL A 182 -11.61 -25.72 -17.97
C VAL A 182 -11.65 -24.99 -16.64
N ILE A 183 -11.36 -25.70 -15.55
CA ILE A 183 -11.10 -25.07 -14.24
C ILE A 183 -9.61 -25.22 -13.94
N VAL A 184 -8.93 -24.10 -13.66
CA VAL A 184 -7.58 -24.06 -13.11
C VAL A 184 -7.70 -23.86 -11.60
N LEU A 185 -7.46 -24.92 -10.84
CA LEU A 185 -7.60 -24.97 -9.39
C LEU A 185 -6.23 -24.82 -8.72
N VAL A 186 -6.08 -23.75 -7.92
CA VAL A 186 -4.81 -23.36 -7.29
C VAL A 186 -4.88 -23.54 -5.78
N GLY A 187 -4.05 -24.43 -5.24
CA GLY A 187 -3.85 -24.57 -3.79
C GLY A 187 -2.86 -23.54 -3.26
N GLN A 188 -3.31 -22.59 -2.43
CA GLN A 188 -2.44 -21.60 -1.78
C GLN A 188 -1.75 -22.14 -0.52
N THR A 189 -2.11 -23.36 -0.11
CA THR A 189 -1.56 -24.10 1.01
C THR A 189 -0.98 -25.43 0.54
N PHE A 190 -0.23 -26.11 1.41
CA PHE A 190 0.26 -27.46 1.14
C PHE A 190 -0.83 -28.53 1.27
N GLU A 191 -2.00 -28.15 1.81
CA GLU A 191 -3.14 -29.06 1.92
C GLU A 191 -3.86 -29.20 0.57
N PRO A 192 -4.30 -30.41 0.20
CA PRO A 192 -5.05 -30.66 -1.03
C PRO A 192 -6.50 -30.12 -0.89
N PRO A 193 -7.29 -30.13 -1.98
CA PRO A 193 -8.72 -29.83 -1.87
C PRO A 193 -9.46 -30.87 -1.03
N GLY A 194 -10.41 -30.41 -0.21
CA GLY A 194 -11.22 -31.29 0.63
C GLY A 194 -12.17 -32.19 -0.17
N ILE A 195 -12.52 -33.35 0.40
CA ILE A 195 -13.35 -34.38 -0.26
C ILE A 195 -14.65 -33.86 -0.88
N VAL A 196 -15.38 -32.95 -0.21
CA VAL A 196 -16.66 -32.43 -0.73
C VAL A 196 -16.44 -31.57 -1.98
N ALA A 197 -15.36 -30.79 -2.04
CA ALA A 197 -15.02 -30.01 -3.22
C ALA A 197 -14.50 -30.92 -4.35
N ARG A 198 -13.71 -31.95 -4.03
CA ARG A 198 -13.29 -32.96 -5.01
C ARG A 198 -14.49 -33.65 -5.65
N GLN A 199 -15.45 -34.11 -4.84
CA GLN A 199 -16.70 -34.71 -5.34
C GLN A 199 -17.51 -33.74 -6.20
N TRP A 200 -17.61 -32.46 -5.81
CA TRP A 200 -18.29 -31.45 -6.63
C TRP A 200 -17.61 -31.28 -7.99
N LEU A 201 -16.27 -31.23 -8.01
CA LEU A 201 -15.47 -31.09 -9.23
C LEU A 201 -15.52 -32.34 -10.11
N GLU A 202 -15.54 -33.54 -9.51
CA GLU A 202 -15.72 -34.81 -10.22
C GLU A 202 -17.11 -34.90 -10.87
N ASN A 203 -18.16 -34.48 -10.17
CA ASN A 203 -19.50 -34.38 -10.75
C ASN A 203 -19.54 -33.36 -11.89
N TRP A 204 -18.89 -32.20 -11.71
CA TRP A 204 -18.75 -31.22 -12.78
C TRP A 204 -18.00 -31.79 -13.99
N LEU A 205 -16.95 -32.59 -13.80
CA LEU A 205 -16.28 -33.27 -14.91
C LEU A 205 -17.21 -34.26 -15.63
N ALA A 206 -17.92 -35.09 -14.86
CA ALA A 206 -18.83 -36.12 -15.40
C ALA A 206 -20.04 -35.55 -16.15
N ASP A 207 -20.58 -34.41 -15.70
CA ASP A 207 -21.78 -33.79 -16.27
C ASP A 207 -21.54 -33.10 -17.62
N GLY A 208 -20.28 -32.83 -17.98
CA GLY A 208 -19.92 -32.10 -19.20
C GLY A 208 -18.99 -32.88 -20.11
N LYS A 209 -19.14 -32.68 -21.42
CA LYS A 209 -18.28 -33.35 -22.40
C LYS A 209 -16.93 -32.65 -22.51
N GLY A 210 -15.84 -33.41 -22.38
CA GLY A 210 -14.48 -32.91 -22.58
C GLY A 210 -14.03 -31.85 -21.57
N ARG A 211 -14.65 -31.79 -20.38
CA ARG A 211 -14.24 -30.84 -19.32
C ARG A 211 -12.88 -31.23 -18.74
N THR A 212 -12.05 -30.24 -18.45
CA THR A 212 -10.71 -30.47 -17.88
C THR A 212 -10.52 -29.68 -16.60
N LEU A 213 -10.00 -30.34 -15.56
CA LEU A 213 -9.55 -29.70 -14.33
C LEU A 213 -8.02 -29.70 -14.29
N ILE A 214 -7.38 -28.54 -14.24
CA ILE A 214 -5.95 -28.42 -13.96
C ILE A 214 -5.79 -28.14 -12.47
N TYR A 215 -5.02 -28.95 -11.75
CA TYR A 215 -4.71 -28.76 -10.34
C TYR A 215 -3.21 -28.62 -10.09
N PHE A 216 -2.83 -27.66 -9.24
CA PHE A 216 -1.49 -27.60 -8.66
C PHE A 216 -1.52 -27.01 -7.23
N GLY A 217 -0.57 -27.46 -6.40
CA GLY A 217 -0.42 -27.04 -5.01
C GLY A 217 0.62 -25.95 -4.78
N ARG A 218 0.97 -25.71 -3.51
CA ARG A 218 1.86 -24.62 -3.04
C ARG A 218 3.37 -24.86 -3.21
N ASP A 219 3.80 -26.05 -3.65
CA ASP A 219 5.19 -26.54 -3.62
C ASP A 219 6.20 -25.83 -4.57
N PHE A 220 5.98 -24.55 -4.87
CA PHE A 220 6.91 -23.71 -5.61
C PHE A 220 6.80 -22.26 -5.13
N ASN A 221 7.86 -21.46 -5.28
CA ASN A 221 7.81 -20.04 -5.02
C ASN A 221 8.59 -19.29 -6.11
N ALA A 222 7.85 -18.62 -6.99
CA ALA A 222 8.37 -17.87 -8.11
C ALA A 222 9.22 -16.67 -7.67
N ASP A 223 8.97 -16.09 -6.50
CA ASP A 223 9.82 -15.01 -5.98
C ASP A 223 11.19 -15.53 -5.53
N ILE A 224 11.25 -16.67 -4.82
CA ILE A 224 12.53 -17.31 -4.46
C ILE A 224 13.30 -17.64 -5.75
N PHE A 225 12.62 -18.27 -6.70
CA PHE A 225 13.18 -18.65 -7.99
C PHE A 225 13.74 -17.45 -8.77
N TYR A 226 12.94 -16.39 -8.95
CA TYR A 226 13.35 -15.18 -9.66
C TYR A 226 14.54 -14.48 -8.97
N ARG A 227 14.53 -14.42 -7.63
CA ARG A 227 15.64 -13.82 -6.87
C ARG A 227 16.93 -14.61 -7.02
N GLN A 228 16.87 -15.93 -6.98
CA GLN A 228 18.05 -16.78 -7.22
C GLN A 228 18.67 -16.52 -8.59
N GLN A 229 17.85 -16.36 -9.63
CA GLN A 229 18.33 -16.06 -10.99
C GLN A 229 18.91 -14.65 -11.15
N THR A 230 18.39 -13.68 -10.41
CA THR A 230 18.82 -12.28 -10.51
C THR A 230 19.91 -11.89 -9.50
N LEU A 231 20.21 -12.76 -8.53
CA LEU A 231 21.17 -12.53 -7.45
C LEU A 231 22.57 -12.13 -7.97
N ALA A 232 23.04 -12.81 -9.00
CA ALA A 232 24.34 -12.53 -9.63
C ALA A 232 24.41 -11.16 -10.35
N ARG A 233 23.25 -10.54 -10.63
CA ARG A 233 23.13 -9.23 -11.28
C ARG A 233 23.08 -8.07 -10.27
N LEU A 234 22.97 -8.37 -8.97
CA LEU A 234 22.90 -7.36 -7.92
C LEU A 234 24.27 -6.73 -7.65
N SER A 235 24.24 -5.51 -7.10
CA SER A 235 25.45 -4.86 -6.59
C SER A 235 26.05 -5.68 -5.44
N SER A 236 27.35 -5.55 -5.17
CA SER A 236 28.00 -6.25 -4.05
C SER A 236 27.40 -5.89 -2.68
N ALA A 237 26.85 -4.67 -2.54
CA ALA A 237 26.15 -4.23 -1.33
C ALA A 237 24.78 -4.91 -1.18
N ASP A 238 24.06 -5.12 -2.28
CA ASP A 238 22.72 -5.72 -2.28
C ASP A 238 22.75 -7.25 -2.32
N HIS A 239 23.87 -7.85 -2.73
CA HIS A 239 24.02 -9.30 -2.86
C HIS A 239 23.73 -10.04 -1.54
N ARG A 240 24.37 -9.60 -0.44
CA ARG A 240 24.16 -10.18 0.90
C ARG A 240 22.69 -10.08 1.34
N ARG A 241 22.04 -8.95 1.07
CA ARG A 241 20.63 -8.74 1.39
C ARG A 241 19.73 -9.64 0.55
N GLY A 242 20.08 -9.86 -0.72
CA GLY A 242 19.40 -10.81 -1.60
C GLY A 242 19.49 -12.24 -1.07
N GLU A 243 20.69 -12.69 -0.68
CA GLU A 243 20.91 -14.01 -0.06
C GLU A 243 20.10 -14.18 1.22
N GLU A 244 20.13 -13.18 2.10
CA GLU A 244 19.37 -13.20 3.36
C GLU A 244 17.86 -13.32 3.11
N LEU A 245 17.32 -12.55 2.16
CA LEU A 245 15.90 -12.61 1.81
C LEU A 245 15.52 -13.97 1.22
N ILE A 246 16.37 -14.57 0.38
CA ILE A 246 16.16 -15.92 -0.15
C ILE A 246 16.11 -16.93 1.00
N ALA A 247 17.08 -16.88 1.92
CA ALA A 247 17.16 -17.79 3.06
C ALA A 247 15.94 -17.67 3.99
N ILE A 248 15.49 -16.44 4.29
CA ILE A 248 14.28 -16.20 5.10
C ILE A 248 13.06 -16.83 4.43
N ARG A 249 12.84 -16.56 3.13
CA ARG A 249 11.68 -17.09 2.40
C ARG A 249 11.72 -18.61 2.31
N GLN A 250 12.89 -19.22 2.09
CA GLN A 250 13.04 -20.67 2.10
C GLN A 250 12.74 -21.28 3.48
N ALA A 251 13.15 -20.62 4.57
CA ALA A 251 12.84 -21.06 5.92
C ALA A 251 11.33 -20.98 6.22
N ASP A 252 10.67 -19.91 5.77
CA ASP A 252 9.21 -19.73 5.94
C ASP A 252 8.41 -20.76 5.13
N GLU A 253 8.81 -21.07 3.89
CA GLU A 253 8.25 -22.15 3.08
C GLU A 253 8.36 -23.51 3.78
N LEU A 254 9.57 -23.86 4.22
CA LEU A 254 9.83 -25.13 4.89
C LEU A 254 9.03 -25.25 6.19
N ARG A 255 8.98 -24.18 6.98
CA ARG A 255 8.19 -24.13 8.22
C ARG A 255 6.70 -24.32 7.92
N SER A 256 6.17 -23.62 6.94
CA SER A 256 4.75 -23.71 6.54
C SER A 256 4.40 -25.13 6.08
N ARG A 257 5.28 -25.76 5.29
CA ARG A 257 5.13 -27.15 4.85
C ARG A 257 5.10 -28.11 6.01
N LEU A 258 6.07 -28.04 6.93
CA LEU A 258 6.15 -28.93 8.09
C LEU A 258 4.95 -28.77 9.05
N GLN A 259 4.37 -27.58 9.14
CA GLN A 259 3.20 -27.31 9.97
C GLN A 259 1.89 -27.84 9.37
N GLN A 260 1.73 -27.71 8.06
CA GLN A 260 0.49 -28.06 7.35
C GLN A 260 0.48 -29.53 6.93
N LEU A 261 1.63 -30.06 6.50
CA LEU A 261 1.75 -31.39 5.91
C LEU A 261 2.98 -32.14 6.45
N PRO A 262 2.95 -32.58 7.73
CA PRO A 262 4.09 -33.24 8.36
C PRO A 262 4.34 -34.67 7.87
N GLU A 263 3.31 -35.33 7.34
CA GLU A 263 3.34 -36.72 6.88
C GLU A 263 2.80 -36.83 5.44
N PRO A 264 3.19 -37.87 4.68
CA PRO A 264 2.62 -38.13 3.37
C PRO A 264 1.12 -38.41 3.46
N ILE A 265 0.37 -37.87 2.51
CA ILE A 265 -1.08 -37.98 2.51
C ILE A 265 -1.61 -38.55 1.19
N PHE A 266 -2.83 -39.06 1.25
CA PHE A 266 -3.63 -39.48 0.11
C PHE A 266 -4.94 -38.68 0.10
N CYS A 267 -5.31 -38.15 -1.07
CA CYS A 267 -6.54 -37.39 -1.27
C CYS A 267 -7.33 -37.86 -2.50
N ASP A 268 -7.30 -39.16 -2.82
CA ASP A 268 -7.92 -39.80 -3.99
C ASP A 268 -7.30 -39.42 -5.36
N TRP A 269 -6.93 -38.15 -5.56
CA TRP A 269 -6.32 -37.70 -6.82
C TRP A 269 -4.82 -38.00 -6.90
N PHE A 270 -4.12 -38.00 -5.78
CA PHE A 270 -2.67 -38.23 -5.74
C PHE A 270 -2.20 -38.60 -4.33
N TYR A 271 -0.94 -39.04 -4.25
CA TYR A 271 -0.17 -39.14 -3.02
C TYR A 271 0.83 -37.99 -2.94
N ALA A 272 0.82 -37.24 -1.85
CA ALA A 272 1.77 -36.17 -1.63
C ALA A 272 3.00 -36.70 -0.87
N ASP A 273 4.13 -36.85 -1.55
CA ASP A 273 5.40 -37.24 -0.91
C ASP A 273 6.16 -36.02 -0.37
N VAL A 274 5.91 -35.72 0.89
CA VAL A 274 6.53 -34.59 1.60
C VAL A 274 7.96 -34.84 2.08
N HIS A 275 8.40 -36.10 2.06
CA HIS A 275 9.73 -36.47 2.55
C HIS A 275 10.82 -36.37 1.48
N ARG A 276 10.43 -36.06 0.24
CA ARG A 276 11.37 -35.91 -0.85
C ARG A 276 12.28 -34.69 -0.62
N SER A 277 13.56 -34.84 -0.97
CA SER A 277 14.48 -33.71 -1.03
C SER A 277 14.16 -32.84 -2.24
N TYR A 278 14.29 -31.53 -2.04
CA TYR A 278 14.21 -30.55 -3.13
C TYR A 278 15.16 -30.93 -4.27
N ARG A 279 14.66 -30.91 -5.50
CA ARG A 279 15.44 -31.15 -6.73
C ARG A 279 15.04 -30.15 -7.79
N ASP A 280 16.01 -29.74 -8.59
CA ASP A 280 15.81 -28.90 -9.77
C ASP A 280 16.06 -29.75 -11.02
N TYR A 281 14.98 -30.16 -11.70
CA TYR A 281 15.05 -31.10 -12.82
C TYR A 281 15.34 -30.37 -14.13
N GLN A 282 16.30 -30.89 -14.89
CA GLN A 282 16.73 -30.34 -16.18
C GLN A 282 16.55 -31.32 -17.33
N LYS A 283 16.09 -32.54 -17.03
CA LYS A 283 15.90 -33.62 -17.99
C LYS A 283 14.50 -34.18 -17.85
N PHE A 284 13.84 -34.32 -18.98
CA PHE A 284 12.44 -34.64 -19.05
C PHE A 284 12.19 -35.82 -19.98
N GLU A 285 11.21 -36.64 -19.62
CA GLU A 285 10.80 -37.82 -20.37
C GLU A 285 9.27 -37.88 -20.43
N GLY A 286 8.73 -38.63 -21.40
CA GLY A 286 7.29 -38.88 -21.53
C GLY A 286 6.66 -38.24 -22.77
N PRO A 287 5.35 -38.48 -23.00
CA PRO A 287 4.65 -38.08 -24.22
C PRO A 287 4.80 -36.61 -24.62
N TRP A 288 4.91 -35.70 -23.65
CA TRP A 288 5.07 -34.26 -23.90
C TRP A 288 6.46 -33.86 -24.41
N THR A 289 7.43 -34.78 -24.41
CA THR A 289 8.76 -34.56 -25.00
C THR A 289 8.85 -34.99 -26.48
N GLU A 290 7.88 -35.75 -26.99
CA GLU A 290 7.95 -36.36 -28.32
C GLU A 290 7.38 -35.47 -29.44
N GLY A 291 6.54 -34.48 -29.10
CA GLY A 291 5.77 -33.69 -30.08
C GLY A 291 6.15 -32.20 -30.21
N GLY A 292 7.07 -31.69 -29.38
CA GLY A 292 7.39 -30.25 -29.28
C GLY A 292 8.88 -29.92 -29.32
N GLU A 293 9.26 -28.74 -28.83
CA GLU A 293 10.67 -28.41 -28.61
C GLU A 293 11.28 -29.38 -27.60
N ASN A 294 12.56 -29.71 -27.78
CA ASN A 294 13.25 -30.56 -26.82
C ASN A 294 13.43 -29.79 -25.50
N LEU A 295 12.63 -30.16 -24.49
CA LEU A 295 12.61 -29.52 -23.19
C LEU A 295 13.99 -29.54 -22.49
N ASP A 296 14.83 -30.55 -22.77
CA ASP A 296 16.18 -30.66 -22.22
C ASP A 296 17.14 -29.57 -22.74
N TRP A 297 16.80 -28.92 -23.85
CA TRP A 297 17.60 -27.85 -24.44
C TRP A 297 17.15 -26.46 -23.98
N LEU A 298 15.99 -26.37 -23.32
CA LEU A 298 15.48 -25.11 -22.81
C LEU A 298 16.24 -24.68 -21.55
N LEU A 299 16.58 -23.39 -21.50
CA LEU A 299 17.29 -22.83 -20.36
C LEU A 299 16.37 -22.80 -19.12
N GLY A 300 16.79 -23.48 -18.07
CA GLY A 300 16.12 -23.49 -16.77
C GLY A 300 16.09 -24.88 -16.16
N GLY A 301 15.53 -24.97 -14.97
CA GLY A 301 15.16 -26.23 -14.34
C GLY A 301 13.78 -26.11 -13.72
N TRP A 302 13.13 -27.26 -13.51
CA TRP A 302 11.87 -27.36 -12.80
C TRP A 302 12.15 -27.75 -11.33
N PRO A 303 12.09 -26.80 -10.39
CA PRO A 303 12.27 -27.08 -8.98
C PRO A 303 11.02 -27.74 -8.36
N VAL A 304 11.22 -28.86 -7.68
CA VAL A 304 10.16 -29.65 -7.02
C VAL A 304 10.63 -30.02 -5.61
N GLY A 305 9.84 -29.66 -4.60
CA GLY A 305 10.07 -29.95 -3.19
C GLY A 305 9.24 -31.10 -2.62
N MET A 306 8.11 -31.41 -3.27
CA MET A 306 7.12 -32.42 -2.92
C MET A 306 6.67 -33.08 -4.21
N ALA A 307 6.81 -34.40 -4.29
CA ALA A 307 6.35 -35.13 -5.46
C ALA A 307 4.86 -35.49 -5.30
N LEU A 308 4.05 -35.10 -6.28
CA LEU A 308 2.66 -35.56 -6.39
C LEU A 308 2.65 -36.84 -7.21
N GLN A 309 2.36 -37.96 -6.58
CA GLN A 309 2.44 -39.29 -7.17
C GLN A 309 1.07 -39.76 -7.62
N PRO A 310 0.94 -40.42 -8.79
CA PRO A 310 -0.33 -40.94 -9.26
C PRO A 310 -1.00 -41.91 -8.28
N PRO A 311 -2.35 -41.89 -8.19
CA PRO A 311 -3.10 -42.63 -7.17
C PRO A 311 -3.08 -44.16 -7.39
N ASP A 312 -2.82 -44.61 -8.61
CA ASP A 312 -2.68 -46.02 -9.02
C ASP A 312 -1.25 -46.57 -8.86
N SER A 313 -0.29 -45.76 -8.39
CA SER A 313 1.09 -46.17 -8.18
C SER A 313 1.21 -47.35 -7.19
N GLN A 314 1.71 -48.48 -7.69
CA GLN A 314 1.86 -49.72 -6.91
C GLN A 314 2.82 -49.57 -5.72
N VAL A 315 3.87 -48.75 -5.88
CA VAL A 315 4.85 -48.47 -4.81
C VAL A 315 4.15 -47.76 -3.65
N TRP A 316 3.34 -46.76 -3.96
CA TRP A 316 2.65 -45.95 -2.97
C TRP A 316 1.47 -46.67 -2.34
N LYS A 317 0.72 -47.46 -3.12
CA LYS A 317 -0.33 -48.36 -2.61
C LYS A 317 0.21 -49.27 -1.51
N ARG A 318 1.38 -49.89 -1.72
CA ARG A 318 2.03 -50.75 -0.71
C ARG A 318 2.53 -49.97 0.51
N ARG A 319 3.01 -48.74 0.32
CA ARG A 319 3.51 -47.89 1.41
C ARG A 319 2.38 -47.42 2.32
N LEU A 320 1.25 -46.99 1.74
CA LEU A 320 0.13 -46.44 2.48
C LEU A 320 -0.76 -47.47 3.15
N LEU A 321 -0.93 -48.66 2.55
CA LEU A 321 -1.62 -49.77 3.23
C LEU A 321 -0.90 -50.24 4.51
N LYS A 322 0.38 -49.87 4.67
CA LYS A 322 1.18 -50.16 5.87
C LYS A 322 1.18 -49.01 6.89
N LEU A 323 0.76 -47.81 6.50
CA LEU A 323 0.76 -46.64 7.38
C LEU A 323 -0.64 -46.45 7.99
N PRO A 324 -0.75 -46.25 9.32
CA PRO A 324 -2.02 -45.86 9.94
C PRO A 324 -2.48 -44.49 9.42
N GLN A 325 -3.76 -44.17 9.57
CA GLN A 325 -4.26 -42.83 9.23
C GLN A 325 -3.40 -41.74 9.91
N PRO A 326 -3.02 -40.68 9.17
CA PRO A 326 -2.23 -39.60 9.74
C PRO A 326 -2.97 -39.00 10.92
N SER A 327 -2.26 -38.86 12.04
CA SER A 327 -2.80 -38.27 13.25
C SER A 327 -3.06 -36.78 13.04
N THR A 328 -4.13 -36.23 13.63
CA THR A 328 -4.33 -34.78 13.61
C THR A 328 -3.17 -34.13 14.36
N PRO A 329 -2.38 -33.22 13.74
CA PRO A 329 -1.28 -32.58 14.44
C PRO A 329 -1.79 -31.84 15.69
N ASN A 330 -1.23 -32.18 16.85
CA ASN A 330 -1.44 -31.44 18.10
C ASN A 330 -0.88 -30.02 17.94
N GLY A 331 -1.69 -29.08 17.47
CA GLY A 331 -1.26 -27.69 17.25
C GLY A 331 -1.99 -26.96 16.14
N LEU A 332 -2.66 -27.66 15.22
CA LEU A 332 -3.61 -27.02 14.31
C LEU A 332 -4.86 -26.67 15.12
N ARG A 333 -4.84 -25.48 15.71
CA ARG A 333 -6.02 -24.87 16.32
C ARG A 333 -7.06 -24.78 15.21
N ALA A 334 -8.02 -25.71 15.19
CA ALA A 334 -9.19 -25.60 14.33
C ALA A 334 -9.71 -24.18 14.51
N VAL A 335 -9.62 -23.36 13.45
CA VAL A 335 -10.20 -22.02 13.49
C VAL A 335 -11.66 -22.26 13.86
N PRO A 336 -12.13 -21.80 15.04
CA PRO A 336 -13.49 -22.09 15.45
C PRO A 336 -14.39 -21.52 14.37
N THR A 337 -15.29 -22.36 13.86
CA THR A 337 -16.35 -21.99 12.93
C THR A 337 -17.32 -21.05 13.65
N ARG A 338 -16.87 -19.82 13.97
CA ARG A 338 -17.74 -18.73 14.40
C ARG A 338 -18.33 -18.11 13.14
N GLY A 339 -19.32 -18.79 12.60
CA GLY A 339 -20.14 -18.31 11.51
C GLY A 339 -21.33 -19.22 11.41
N SER A 340 -22.52 -18.67 11.65
CA SER A 340 -23.81 -19.28 11.32
C SER A 340 -23.67 -20.07 10.02
N ALA A 341 -23.92 -21.38 10.07
CA ALA A 341 -23.95 -22.22 8.89
C ALA A 341 -25.09 -21.71 8.01
N ASN A 342 -24.76 -20.86 7.04
CA ASN A 342 -25.69 -20.47 6.01
C ASN A 342 -25.96 -21.74 5.18
N PRO A 343 -27.16 -22.33 5.19
CA PRO A 343 -27.40 -23.67 4.64
C PRO A 343 -27.05 -23.79 3.14
N THR A 344 -26.93 -22.65 2.46
CA THR A 344 -26.61 -22.49 1.04
C THR A 344 -25.12 -22.38 0.72
N MET A 345 -24.24 -22.25 1.72
CA MET A 345 -22.79 -22.12 1.54
C MET A 345 -22.03 -23.05 2.49
N ARG A 346 -21.25 -23.98 1.93
CA ARG A 346 -20.52 -25.00 2.68
C ARG A 346 -19.02 -24.93 2.35
N PRO A 347 -18.14 -24.63 3.33
CA PRO A 347 -16.70 -24.72 3.10
C PRO A 347 -16.27 -26.20 3.07
N SER A 348 -15.41 -26.55 2.12
CA SER A 348 -14.76 -27.85 2.00
C SER A 348 -13.28 -27.70 2.29
N ARG A 349 -12.85 -28.25 3.43
CA ARG A 349 -11.46 -28.27 3.87
C ARG A 349 -10.97 -29.71 3.87
N TRP A 350 -9.71 -29.91 3.50
CA TRP A 350 -9.09 -31.21 3.69
C TRP A 350 -8.87 -31.47 5.18
N THR A 351 -9.04 -32.72 5.58
CA THR A 351 -8.69 -33.18 6.92
C THR A 351 -8.08 -34.58 6.83
N PRO A 352 -7.16 -34.96 7.74
CA PRO A 352 -6.59 -36.31 7.77
C PRO A 352 -7.62 -37.46 7.85
N LYS A 353 -8.83 -37.17 8.35
CA LYS A 353 -9.93 -38.12 8.57
C LYS A 353 -11.09 -37.96 7.59
N GLU A 354 -10.87 -37.34 6.42
CA GLU A 354 -11.96 -37.02 5.48
C GLU A 354 -12.73 -38.24 4.94
N PHE A 355 -12.14 -39.43 4.99
CA PHE A 355 -12.80 -40.69 4.61
C PHE A 355 -13.76 -41.25 5.67
N GLY A 356 -13.71 -40.74 6.91
CA GLY A 356 -14.59 -41.16 8.01
C GLY A 356 -14.29 -42.54 8.61
N SER A 357 -13.95 -43.53 7.78
CA SER A 357 -13.58 -44.90 8.21
C SER A 357 -12.34 -45.41 7.47
N GLU A 358 -11.63 -46.37 8.07
CA GLU A 358 -10.51 -47.05 7.41
C GLU A 358 -10.95 -47.86 6.19
N ASP A 359 -12.15 -48.45 6.23
CA ASP A 359 -12.68 -49.22 5.10
C ASP A 359 -12.97 -48.33 3.89
N ALA A 360 -13.51 -47.11 4.11
CA ALA A 360 -13.73 -46.15 3.05
C ALA A 360 -12.41 -45.65 2.45
N ARG A 361 -11.41 -45.38 3.31
CA ARG A 361 -10.05 -45.02 2.87
C ARG A 361 -9.41 -46.16 2.07
N ARG A 362 -9.52 -47.40 2.54
CA ARG A 362 -8.98 -48.57 1.85
C ARG A 362 -9.65 -48.79 0.50
N SER A 363 -10.98 -48.68 0.44
CA SER A 363 -11.73 -48.80 -0.81
C SER A 363 -11.30 -47.74 -1.85
N ALA A 364 -11.05 -46.50 -1.43
CA ALA A 364 -10.52 -45.45 -2.29
C ALA A 364 -9.10 -45.76 -2.81
N ILE A 365 -8.22 -46.30 -1.96
CA ILE A 365 -6.86 -46.74 -2.35
C ILE A 365 -6.90 -47.97 -3.28
N GLU A 366 -7.90 -48.85 -3.09
CA GLU A 366 -8.06 -50.06 -3.88
C GLU A 366 -8.63 -49.78 -5.27
N ASN A 367 -9.49 -48.77 -5.38
CA ASN A 367 -10.15 -48.32 -6.62
C ASN A 367 -9.76 -46.87 -6.98
N PRO A 368 -8.47 -46.60 -7.29
CA PRO A 368 -8.00 -45.27 -7.65
C PRO A 368 -8.53 -44.83 -9.02
N LEU A 369 -8.37 -43.54 -9.33
CA LEU A 369 -8.47 -43.05 -10.70
C LEU A 369 -7.35 -43.64 -11.55
N ASP A 370 -7.62 -43.89 -12.83
CA ASP A 370 -6.60 -44.34 -13.78
C ASP A 370 -5.68 -43.15 -14.10
N SER A 371 -4.37 -43.39 -14.21
CA SER A 371 -3.41 -42.33 -14.49
C SER A 371 -2.57 -42.58 -15.75
N GLU A 372 -2.20 -41.47 -16.41
CA GLU A 372 -1.24 -41.43 -17.51
C GLU A 372 -0.23 -40.32 -17.22
N VAL A 373 1.06 -40.68 -17.07
CA VAL A 373 2.12 -39.69 -16.87
C VAL A 373 2.48 -39.06 -18.22
N LEU A 374 2.17 -37.77 -18.36
CA LEU A 374 2.40 -37.02 -19.60
C LEU A 374 3.81 -36.44 -19.67
N LEU A 375 4.35 -36.07 -18.50
CA LEU A 375 5.70 -35.55 -18.35
C LEU A 375 6.30 -36.04 -17.03
N ALA A 376 7.48 -36.63 -17.11
CA ALA A 376 8.27 -37.09 -15.99
C ALA A 376 9.67 -36.48 -16.00
N ALA A 377 10.31 -36.41 -14.84
CA ALA A 377 11.75 -36.19 -14.76
C ALA A 377 12.51 -37.50 -15.00
N ASN A 378 13.81 -37.37 -15.27
CA ASN A 378 14.75 -38.48 -15.50
C ASN A 378 14.93 -39.48 -14.34
N ASP A 379 14.33 -39.24 -13.18
CA ASP A 379 14.29 -40.16 -12.04
C ASP A 379 12.87 -40.73 -11.80
N ASP A 380 12.08 -40.80 -12.87
CA ASP A 380 10.68 -41.24 -12.92
C ASP A 380 9.74 -40.38 -12.06
N THR A 381 10.12 -39.14 -11.75
CA THR A 381 9.24 -38.23 -11.02
C THR A 381 8.12 -37.71 -11.91
N PRO A 382 6.85 -37.99 -11.61
CA PRO A 382 5.74 -37.39 -12.33
C PRO A 382 5.74 -35.86 -12.11
N LEU A 383 5.81 -35.10 -13.20
CA LEU A 383 5.71 -33.64 -13.21
C LEU A 383 4.34 -33.19 -13.68
N VAL A 384 3.80 -33.86 -14.69
CA VAL A 384 2.42 -33.70 -15.16
C VAL A 384 1.84 -35.08 -15.43
N PHE A 385 0.67 -35.36 -14.85
CA PHE A 385 -0.08 -36.59 -15.15
C PHE A 385 -1.56 -36.30 -15.28
N ARG A 386 -2.21 -37.09 -16.13
CA ARG A 386 -3.64 -37.06 -16.39
C ARG A 386 -4.32 -38.14 -15.58
N LEU A 387 -5.47 -37.82 -15.00
CA LEU A 387 -6.39 -38.75 -14.37
C LEU A 387 -7.66 -38.88 -15.19
N THR A 388 -8.07 -40.12 -15.41
CA THR A 388 -9.31 -40.49 -16.08
C THR A 388 -10.01 -41.58 -15.27
N SER A 389 -11.33 -41.72 -15.45
CA SER A 389 -12.11 -42.83 -14.89
C SER A 389 -13.53 -42.76 -15.42
N ALA A 390 -14.25 -43.88 -15.39
CA ALA A 390 -15.70 -43.88 -15.58
C ALA A 390 -16.44 -42.90 -14.63
N ARG A 391 -15.86 -42.62 -13.44
CA ARG A 391 -16.40 -41.63 -12.48
C ARG A 391 -16.34 -40.19 -12.99
N LEU A 392 -15.44 -39.89 -13.91
CA LEU A 392 -15.22 -38.55 -14.49
C LEU A 392 -15.94 -38.36 -15.83
N GLY A 393 -16.64 -39.38 -16.34
CA GLY A 393 -17.25 -39.35 -17.67
C GLY A 393 -16.21 -39.17 -18.77
N ASP A 394 -16.47 -38.23 -19.69
CA ASP A 394 -15.52 -37.81 -20.73
C ASP A 394 -14.52 -36.74 -20.23
N GLY A 395 -14.55 -36.42 -18.92
CA GLY A 395 -13.70 -35.41 -18.31
C GLY A 395 -12.36 -35.97 -17.82
N GLN A 396 -11.41 -35.06 -17.57
CA GLN A 396 -10.07 -35.40 -17.11
C GLN A 396 -9.55 -34.42 -16.04
N ILE A 397 -8.60 -34.88 -15.22
CA ILE A 397 -7.85 -34.03 -14.29
C ILE A 397 -6.38 -34.04 -14.69
N LEU A 398 -5.81 -32.87 -14.97
CA LEU A 398 -4.37 -32.69 -15.12
C LEU A 398 -3.78 -32.24 -13.78
N VAL A 399 -2.98 -33.10 -13.16
CA VAL A 399 -2.26 -32.78 -11.93
C VAL A 399 -0.85 -32.35 -12.31
N VAL A 400 -0.49 -31.13 -11.91
CA VAL A 400 0.82 -30.53 -12.13
C VAL A 400 1.56 -30.48 -10.79
N ALA A 401 2.82 -30.90 -10.77
CA ALA A 401 3.62 -31.03 -9.55
C ALA A 401 3.58 -29.77 -8.67
N ASN A 402 3.67 -28.59 -9.28
CA ASN A 402 3.54 -27.29 -8.61
C ASN A 402 3.26 -26.16 -9.62
N GLY A 403 3.27 -24.91 -9.16
CA GLY A 403 2.95 -23.74 -9.99
C GLY A 403 4.03 -23.30 -10.98
N PHE A 404 5.16 -23.99 -11.13
CA PHE A 404 6.26 -23.55 -12.00
C PHE A 404 5.83 -23.16 -13.44
N PRO A 405 5.07 -23.96 -14.19
CA PRO A 405 4.67 -23.59 -15.56
C PRO A 405 3.46 -22.63 -15.60
N LEU A 406 3.03 -22.07 -14.46
CA LEU A 406 1.76 -21.35 -14.32
C LEU A 406 1.90 -19.97 -13.65
N LEU A 407 2.93 -19.77 -12.82
CA LEU A 407 3.15 -18.51 -12.09
C LEU A 407 3.93 -17.50 -12.90
N ASN A 408 3.61 -16.21 -12.74
CA ASN A 408 4.18 -15.11 -13.50
C ASN A 408 5.72 -15.11 -13.53
N GLY A 409 6.37 -15.36 -12.39
CA GLY A 409 7.83 -15.25 -12.27
C GLY A 409 8.62 -16.36 -12.95
N SER A 410 8.02 -17.53 -13.16
CA SER A 410 8.65 -18.68 -13.84
C SER A 410 8.19 -18.85 -15.27
N LEU A 411 6.98 -18.39 -15.62
CA LEU A 411 6.43 -18.46 -16.97
C LEU A 411 7.25 -17.64 -17.99
N ILE A 412 8.04 -16.67 -17.54
CA ILE A 412 8.95 -15.91 -18.40
C ILE A 412 10.20 -16.70 -18.84
N THR A 413 10.45 -17.86 -18.24
CA THR A 413 11.55 -18.75 -18.65
C THR A 413 11.12 -19.58 -19.86
N PRO A 414 12.03 -19.92 -20.79
CA PRO A 414 11.68 -20.74 -21.95
C PRO A 414 11.00 -22.06 -21.57
N LEU A 415 11.56 -22.78 -20.58
CA LEU A 415 10.99 -24.02 -20.09
C LEU A 415 9.58 -23.85 -19.50
N GLY A 416 9.40 -22.84 -18.63
CA GLY A 416 8.11 -22.57 -18.00
C GLY A 416 7.04 -22.15 -19.01
N GLY A 417 7.43 -21.34 -20.01
CA GLY A 417 6.55 -20.90 -21.10
C GLY A 417 6.07 -22.07 -21.95
N GLU A 418 6.98 -22.90 -22.46
CA GLU A 418 6.67 -24.06 -23.30
C GLU A 418 5.69 -25.03 -22.61
N ILE A 419 5.97 -25.40 -21.36
CA ILE A 419 5.09 -26.31 -20.60
C ILE A 419 3.74 -25.63 -20.29
N GLY A 420 3.75 -24.32 -20.04
CA GLY A 420 2.54 -23.52 -19.86
C GLY A 420 1.64 -23.50 -21.10
N GLU A 421 2.24 -23.46 -22.29
CA GLU A 421 1.55 -23.56 -23.58
C GLU A 421 1.04 -24.99 -23.82
N GLN A 422 1.84 -26.02 -23.58
CA GLN A 422 1.42 -27.43 -23.67
C GLN A 422 0.20 -27.74 -22.78
N LEU A 423 0.15 -27.16 -21.57
CA LEU A 423 -1.02 -27.26 -20.69
C LEU A 423 -2.30 -26.67 -21.32
N ILE A 424 -2.17 -25.54 -22.03
CA ILE A 424 -3.29 -24.88 -22.72
C ILE A 424 -3.70 -25.69 -23.95
N GLU A 425 -2.74 -26.19 -24.72
CA GLU A 425 -2.96 -27.03 -25.90
C GLU A 425 -3.67 -28.34 -25.54
N ALA A 426 -3.28 -28.98 -24.43
CA ALA A 426 -3.91 -30.18 -23.91
C ALA A 426 -5.39 -30.00 -23.54
N CYS A 427 -5.87 -28.75 -23.46
CA CYS A 427 -7.25 -28.39 -23.14
C CYS A 427 -8.03 -27.80 -24.32
N GLN A 428 -7.42 -27.65 -25.50
CA GLN A 428 -8.14 -27.12 -26.67
C GLN A 428 -9.24 -28.09 -27.12
N PRO A 429 -10.39 -27.58 -27.64
CA PRO A 429 -10.71 -26.19 -27.99
C PRO A 429 -11.45 -25.39 -26.89
N ALA A 430 -10.98 -25.43 -25.64
CA ALA A 430 -11.60 -24.71 -24.53
C ALA A 430 -11.84 -23.22 -24.83
N GLN A 431 -13.09 -22.77 -24.66
CA GLN A 431 -13.51 -21.39 -24.90
C GLN A 431 -13.70 -20.61 -23.60
N ARG A 432 -13.95 -21.30 -22.48
CA ARG A 432 -14.27 -20.68 -21.20
C ARG A 432 -13.45 -21.35 -20.11
N VAL A 433 -12.67 -20.54 -19.40
CA VAL A 433 -11.71 -21.00 -18.39
C VAL A 433 -11.99 -20.28 -17.08
N ALA A 434 -12.04 -21.01 -15.97
CA ALA A 434 -12.18 -20.43 -14.64
C ALA A 434 -10.89 -20.66 -13.83
N LEU A 435 -10.29 -19.59 -13.32
CA LEU A 435 -9.15 -19.65 -12.43
C LEU A 435 -9.65 -19.46 -10.99
N LEU A 436 -9.47 -20.46 -10.15
CA LEU A 436 -10.02 -20.50 -8.80
C LEU A 436 -8.94 -20.92 -7.81
N ALA A 437 -8.73 -20.10 -6.79
CA ALA A 437 -7.74 -20.36 -5.74
C ALA A 437 -8.42 -20.68 -4.41
N PHE A 438 -7.78 -21.50 -3.58
CA PHE A 438 -8.24 -21.79 -2.23
C PHE A 438 -7.10 -21.78 -1.21
N ASP A 439 -7.40 -21.36 0.01
CA ASP A 439 -6.46 -21.25 1.12
C ASP A 439 -6.83 -22.21 2.27
N GLN A 440 -6.31 -21.95 3.48
CA GLN A 440 -6.62 -22.72 4.70
C GLN A 440 -8.11 -22.73 5.07
N ARG A 441 -8.91 -21.83 4.50
CA ARG A 441 -10.37 -21.80 4.69
C ARG A 441 -11.07 -22.82 3.81
N GLY A 442 -10.37 -23.39 2.83
CA GLY A 442 -10.87 -24.39 1.89
C GLY A 442 -11.74 -23.78 0.78
N LEU A 443 -12.34 -24.66 -0.01
CA LEU A 443 -13.20 -24.29 -1.14
C LEU A 443 -14.62 -24.06 -0.67
N THR A 444 -15.18 -22.88 -0.93
CA THR A 444 -16.59 -22.63 -0.62
C THR A 444 -17.46 -23.18 -1.75
N ILE A 445 -18.43 -24.02 -1.40
CA ILE A 445 -19.43 -24.58 -2.31
C ILE A 445 -20.76 -23.87 -2.09
N SER A 446 -21.43 -23.47 -3.16
CA SER A 446 -22.73 -22.81 -3.12
C SER A 446 -23.71 -23.51 -4.05
N GLU A 447 -24.87 -23.92 -3.51
CA GLU A 447 -25.92 -24.60 -4.27
C GLU A 447 -26.83 -23.63 -5.03
N THR A 448 -26.81 -22.35 -4.66
CA THR A 448 -27.59 -21.30 -5.31
C THR A 448 -26.86 -20.75 -6.53
N ALA A 449 -27.55 -20.67 -7.68
CA ALA A 449 -27.12 -19.84 -8.79
C ALA A 449 -27.05 -18.38 -8.33
N GLU A 450 -25.83 -17.88 -8.16
CA GLU A 450 -25.57 -16.51 -7.69
C GLU A 450 -26.19 -15.49 -8.66
N SER A 451 -27.03 -14.57 -8.18
CA SER A 451 -27.28 -13.33 -8.94
C SER A 451 -25.95 -12.59 -9.06
N ASP A 452 -25.59 -12.06 -10.23
CA ASP A 452 -24.32 -11.38 -10.49
C ASP A 452 -23.98 -10.32 -9.43
N GLN A 453 -23.26 -10.72 -8.38
CA GLN A 453 -22.65 -9.82 -7.41
C GLN A 453 -21.23 -9.43 -7.81
N SER A 454 -20.68 -10.03 -8.87
CA SER A 454 -19.39 -9.65 -9.46
C SER A 454 -19.41 -8.25 -10.13
N GLY A 455 -20.59 -7.64 -10.29
CA GLY A 455 -20.77 -6.24 -10.70
C GLY A 455 -21.21 -5.28 -9.59
N ALA A 456 -21.32 -5.73 -8.33
CA ALA A 456 -21.95 -4.95 -7.25
C ALA A 456 -21.11 -3.77 -6.70
N GLY A 457 -20.08 -3.33 -7.42
CA GLY A 457 -19.34 -2.10 -7.14
C GLY A 457 -19.90 -0.92 -7.95
N LEU A 458 -19.04 -0.31 -8.76
CA LEU A 458 -19.38 0.85 -9.59
C LEU A 458 -20.40 0.53 -10.70
N GLU A 459 -20.54 -0.72 -11.14
CA GLU A 459 -21.49 -1.05 -12.22
C GLU A 459 -22.95 -0.87 -11.78
N MET A 460 -23.27 -1.03 -10.49
CA MET A 460 -24.60 -0.72 -9.93
C MET A 460 -25.01 0.75 -10.18
N LEU A 461 -24.03 1.67 -10.28
CA LEU A 461 -24.28 3.09 -10.61
C LEU A 461 -24.58 3.32 -12.09
N THR A 462 -24.39 2.31 -12.94
CA THR A 462 -24.54 2.41 -14.40
C THR A 462 -25.69 1.60 -14.97
N VAL A 463 -26.33 0.74 -14.17
CA VAL A 463 -27.50 -0.05 -14.56
C VAL A 463 -28.77 0.81 -14.54
N TRP A 464 -29.53 0.77 -15.63
CA TRP A 464 -30.84 1.43 -15.73
C TRP A 464 -31.88 0.69 -14.86
N PRO A 465 -32.80 1.39 -14.14
CA PRO A 465 -33.05 2.83 -14.14
C PRO A 465 -32.22 3.63 -13.13
N LEU A 466 -31.40 2.96 -12.32
CA LEU A 466 -30.65 3.59 -11.23
C LEU A 466 -29.63 4.62 -11.76
N SER A 467 -29.03 4.34 -12.92
CA SER A 467 -28.08 5.23 -13.62
C SER A 467 -28.60 6.63 -13.90
N ALA A 468 -29.91 6.79 -14.08
CA ALA A 468 -30.54 8.09 -14.29
C ALA A 468 -30.43 9.00 -13.04
N ILE A 469 -30.24 8.42 -11.86
CA ILE A 469 -30.13 9.14 -10.58
C ILE A 469 -28.67 9.16 -10.09
N THR A 470 -27.98 8.02 -10.19
CA THR A 470 -26.63 7.84 -9.64
C THR A 470 -25.57 8.60 -10.43
N MET A 471 -25.67 8.68 -11.77
CA MET A 471 -24.70 9.42 -12.57
C MET A 471 -24.75 10.94 -12.32
N PRO A 472 -25.93 11.60 -12.32
CA PRO A 472 -26.02 13.01 -11.94
C PRO A 472 -25.61 13.26 -10.49
N ALA A 473 -25.96 12.37 -9.55
CA ALA A 473 -25.56 12.50 -8.15
C ALA A 473 -24.03 12.38 -7.97
N ALA A 474 -23.38 11.45 -8.69
CA ALA A 474 -21.93 11.32 -8.69
C ALA A 474 -21.25 12.56 -9.32
N LEU A 475 -21.80 13.09 -10.41
CA LEU A 475 -21.30 14.32 -11.04
C LEU A 475 -21.43 15.52 -10.10
N LEU A 476 -22.58 15.69 -9.44
CA LEU A 476 -22.79 16.73 -8.42
C LEU A 476 -21.85 16.54 -7.23
N GLY A 477 -21.60 15.30 -6.81
CA GLY A 477 -20.63 14.97 -5.78
C GLY A 477 -19.20 15.38 -6.18
N ILE A 478 -18.78 15.10 -7.41
CA ILE A 478 -17.47 15.53 -7.95
C ILE A 478 -17.40 17.06 -8.01
N ILE A 479 -18.45 17.73 -8.48
CA ILE A 479 -18.51 19.20 -8.54
C ILE A 479 -18.46 19.80 -7.13
N ALA A 480 -19.18 19.23 -6.16
CA ALA A 480 -19.16 19.67 -4.77
C ALA A 480 -17.78 19.41 -4.14
N CYS A 481 -17.16 18.26 -4.39
CA CYS A 481 -15.80 17.96 -3.94
C CYS A 481 -14.76 18.88 -4.59
N ALA A 482 -14.91 19.25 -5.86
CA ALA A 482 -14.04 20.20 -6.54
C ALA A 482 -14.26 21.64 -6.05
N ALA A 483 -15.51 22.02 -5.76
CA ALA A 483 -15.88 23.33 -5.21
C ALA A 483 -15.48 23.48 -3.74
N TRP A 484 -15.45 22.38 -2.99
CA TRP A 484 -14.94 22.33 -1.61
C TRP A 484 -13.48 21.93 -1.53
N TRP A 485 -12.83 21.64 -2.66
CA TRP A 485 -11.40 21.44 -2.68
C TRP A 485 -10.77 22.79 -2.33
N PRO A 486 -10.01 22.91 -1.23
CA PRO A 486 -9.20 24.09 -1.03
C PRO A 486 -8.21 24.10 -2.18
N ILE A 487 -8.27 25.15 -3.02
CA ILE A 487 -7.35 25.38 -4.13
C ILE A 487 -5.95 24.92 -3.69
N LEU A 488 -5.47 23.80 -4.22
CA LEU A 488 -4.16 23.25 -3.87
C LEU A 488 -3.11 24.10 -4.57
N GLY A 489 -2.81 25.21 -3.91
CA GLY A 489 -1.69 26.08 -4.16
C GLY A 489 -1.57 26.95 -2.94
N ARG A 490 -0.43 26.87 -2.23
CA ARG A 490 -0.01 28.02 -1.44
C ARG A 490 0.01 29.20 -2.42
N PRO A 491 -0.65 30.33 -2.14
CA PRO A 491 -0.37 31.53 -2.91
C PRO A 491 1.14 31.71 -2.84
N GLN A 492 1.83 31.52 -3.96
CA GLN A 492 3.22 31.91 -4.05
C GLN A 492 3.19 33.42 -3.94
N THR A 493 3.49 33.93 -2.75
CA THR A 493 4.03 35.27 -2.65
C THR A 493 5.29 35.22 -3.48
N LEU A 494 5.27 35.83 -4.66
CA LEU A 494 6.50 36.24 -5.32
C LEU A 494 7.38 36.84 -4.24
N ASP A 495 8.63 36.38 -4.09
CA ASP A 495 9.57 37.03 -3.20
C ASP A 495 9.54 38.51 -3.56
N LYS A 496 8.93 39.32 -2.70
CA LYS A 496 9.12 40.75 -2.79
C LYS A 496 10.59 40.93 -2.52
N ARG A 497 11.35 41.23 -3.58
CA ARG A 497 12.75 41.64 -3.49
C ARG A 497 12.88 42.52 -2.26
N SER A 498 13.69 42.04 -1.32
CA SER A 498 14.04 42.76 -0.10
C SER A 498 14.46 44.17 -0.51
N VAL A 499 13.67 45.17 -0.13
CA VAL A 499 14.01 46.59 -0.30
C VAL A 499 15.16 46.99 0.65
N SER A 500 15.71 46.01 1.38
CA SER A 500 16.81 46.13 2.32
C SER A 500 18.12 45.56 1.78
N ASP A 501 18.21 45.19 0.51
CA ASP A 501 19.47 44.73 -0.07
C ASP A 501 20.35 45.93 -0.43
N PHE A 502 21.14 46.38 0.55
CA PHE A 502 22.05 47.54 0.44
C PHE A 502 22.98 47.43 -0.78
N GLY A 503 23.27 46.20 -1.25
CA GLY A 503 24.04 45.94 -2.46
C GLY A 503 23.42 46.50 -3.74
N LEU A 504 22.09 46.40 -3.91
CA LEU A 504 21.41 46.89 -5.11
C LEU A 504 21.40 48.42 -5.19
N HIS A 505 21.43 49.11 -4.05
CA HIS A 505 21.50 50.58 -4.01
C HIS A 505 22.90 51.09 -4.39
N VAL A 506 23.95 50.39 -3.95
CA VAL A 506 25.33 50.69 -4.35
C VAL A 506 25.53 50.43 -5.84
N GLU A 507 24.95 49.34 -6.36
CA GLU A 507 25.04 48.98 -7.78
C GLU A 507 24.26 49.95 -8.68
N ALA A 508 23.10 50.44 -8.23
CA ALA A 508 22.33 51.47 -8.93
C ALA A 508 23.04 52.83 -8.94
N ILE A 509 23.64 53.26 -7.82
CA ILE A 509 24.45 54.49 -7.76
C ILE A 509 25.68 54.37 -8.66
N GLY A 510 26.38 53.24 -8.62
CA GLY A 510 27.53 52.98 -9.48
C GLY A 510 27.16 53.00 -10.96
N SER A 511 26.01 52.43 -11.33
CA SER A 511 25.49 52.45 -12.71
C SER A 511 25.12 53.88 -13.15
N LEU A 512 24.51 54.67 -12.26
CA LEU A 512 24.12 56.05 -12.54
C LEU A 512 25.35 56.97 -12.70
N MET A 513 26.40 56.76 -11.90
CA MET A 513 27.69 57.43 -12.09
C MET A 513 28.37 57.06 -13.41
N MET A 514 28.26 55.81 -13.82
CA MET A 514 28.83 55.32 -15.08
C MET A 514 28.11 55.91 -16.29
N GLU A 515 26.79 56.10 -16.19
CA GLU A 515 25.96 56.68 -17.23
C GLU A 515 26.16 58.20 -17.38
N THR A 516 26.35 58.93 -16.29
CA THR A 516 26.63 60.38 -16.34
C THR A 516 28.03 60.73 -16.82
N ARG A 517 28.99 59.78 -16.79
CA ARG A 517 30.40 59.94 -17.18
C ARG A 517 31.13 61.11 -16.50
N ASP A 518 30.61 61.59 -15.37
CA ASP A 518 31.23 62.67 -14.59
C ASP A 518 32.19 62.09 -13.56
N SER A 519 33.46 61.98 -13.95
CA SER A 519 34.50 61.39 -13.12
C SER A 519 34.79 62.22 -11.85
N ALA A 520 34.60 63.54 -11.91
CA ALA A 520 34.83 64.41 -10.75
C ALA A 520 33.76 64.19 -9.68
N TYR A 521 32.49 64.15 -10.10
CA TYR A 521 31.36 63.86 -9.21
C TYR A 521 31.42 62.45 -8.61
N ALA A 522 31.80 61.45 -9.42
CA ALA A 522 31.97 60.07 -8.97
C ALA A 522 33.08 59.94 -7.90
N THR A 523 34.21 60.63 -8.13
CA THR A 523 35.33 60.67 -7.19
C THR A 523 34.92 61.33 -5.87
N GLN A 524 34.28 62.50 -5.93
CA GLN A 524 33.82 63.21 -4.73
C GLN A 524 32.82 62.39 -3.91
N THR A 525 31.81 61.81 -4.57
CA THR A 525 30.77 61.05 -3.89
C THR A 525 31.34 59.79 -3.22
N THR A 526 32.33 59.15 -3.85
CA THR A 526 33.04 57.99 -3.29
C THR A 526 33.90 58.40 -2.08
N GLN A 527 34.61 59.53 -2.13
CA GLN A 527 35.35 60.06 -0.98
C GLN A 527 34.42 60.40 0.20
N GLU A 528 33.26 61.02 -0.07
CA GLU A 528 32.27 61.33 0.97
C GLU A 528 31.71 60.06 1.63
N TYR A 529 31.52 58.99 0.87
CA TYR A 529 31.10 57.69 1.41
C TYR A 529 32.13 57.14 2.42
N PHE A 530 33.43 57.16 2.08
CA PHE A 530 34.48 56.69 3.00
C PHE A 530 34.51 57.51 4.30
N HIS A 531 34.38 58.83 4.19
CA HIS A 531 34.37 59.70 5.36
C HIS A 531 33.12 59.55 6.23
N LYS A 532 31.91 59.56 5.64
CA LYS A 532 30.65 59.63 6.40
C LYS A 532 30.14 58.26 6.84
N VAL A 533 30.33 57.22 6.03
CA VAL A 533 29.76 55.89 6.27
C VAL A 533 30.77 54.94 6.89
N ARG A 534 32.02 54.92 6.39
CA ARG A 534 33.08 54.08 6.95
C ARG A 534 33.91 54.74 8.05
N GLY A 535 33.95 56.08 8.09
CA GLY A 535 34.79 56.82 9.04
C GLY A 535 36.29 56.68 8.77
N GLU A 536 36.68 56.24 7.56
CA GLU A 536 38.06 55.99 7.15
C GLU A 536 38.55 57.09 6.20
N ALA A 537 39.87 57.28 6.11
CA ALA A 537 40.45 58.17 5.10
C ALA A 537 40.32 57.54 3.69
N PRO A 538 40.01 58.32 2.64
CA PRO A 538 39.89 57.80 1.29
C PRO A 538 41.20 57.16 0.82
N PRO A 539 41.15 56.06 0.04
CA PRO A 539 42.34 55.46 -0.55
C PRO A 539 43.11 56.44 -1.46
N ALA A 540 44.45 56.32 -1.49
CA ALA A 540 45.32 57.26 -2.23
C ALA A 540 45.01 57.37 -3.73
N TRP A 541 44.52 56.30 -4.37
CA TRP A 541 44.13 56.30 -5.79
C TRP A 541 42.89 57.16 -6.08
N LEU A 542 42.07 57.43 -5.06
CA LEU A 542 40.90 58.31 -5.14
C LEU A 542 41.27 59.79 -4.95
N SER A 543 42.41 60.08 -4.33
CA SER A 543 42.88 61.43 -4.02
C SER A 543 43.71 62.06 -5.16
N ASN A 544 44.16 61.26 -6.13
CA ASN A 544 45.08 61.72 -7.17
C ASN A 544 44.72 61.07 -8.54
N PRO A 545 43.78 61.66 -9.31
CA PRO A 545 43.29 61.05 -10.56
C PRO A 545 44.25 61.18 -11.76
N ALA A 546 45.50 61.63 -11.56
CA ALA A 546 46.50 61.75 -12.61
C ALA A 546 47.77 60.97 -12.22
N GLY A 547 47.83 59.70 -12.64
CA GLY A 547 48.95 58.81 -12.38
C GLY A 547 48.71 57.41 -12.93
N GLY A 548 48.57 57.31 -14.25
CA GLY A 548 48.44 56.03 -14.96
C GLY A 548 48.17 56.27 -16.44
N GLU A 549 49.26 56.40 -17.21
CA GLU A 549 49.29 56.04 -18.64
C GLU A 549 49.01 54.54 -18.83
#